data_AF-A0AAW1HK55-F1
#
_entry.id   AF-A0AAW1HK55-F1
#
_cell.length_a   1.000
_cell.length_b   1.000
_cell.length_c   1.000
_cell.angle_alpha   90.00
_cell.angle_beta   90.00
_cell.angle_gamma   90.00
#
_symmetry.space_group_name_H-M   'P 1'
#
loop_
_entity.id
_entity.type
_entity.pdbx_description
1 polymer ?
#
loop_
_entity_poly.entity_id
_entity_poly.type
_entity_poly.pdbx_seq_one_letter_code
_entity_poly.pdbx_strand_id
1 'polypeptide(L)'
;MDPMFIFTLGITNLIAFLLLTLIILHQRSKTTKSSQLPKLPPGKFGWPIIGETLSYVTSPAKFIRDRMVTYSPEVFKTSLAGEKTIVFCGPKANKFLFSNEGKLVNYWLPKSVTHALSYPTANADSPSGKPSHEISYMFLRQDTIKHYVPMVHSMVQQHLSTCWSPNLEVKVFNLAKKFAFELSCRVFLNATLEQVRDIAKPFSLMLEGILSVPINFPGTPYYKAINGGKLVREKLVEIIKERRKEMCNKADNYDDDYELDLLSRLINDSNKFDKGLSEEEIASKIIGLMFAGFYPSSTTIAFLIGNLADHPQVYEKVYQEQIKIAESKAAGEALTWVDLQKMKYSWNVICET
;
A
#
# COMPACT_ATOMS: atom_id res chain seq x y z
N MET A 1 44.22 17.55 -27.12
CA MET A 1 43.70 16.25 -27.59
C MET A 1 42.66 16.53 -28.65
N ASP A 2 42.74 15.85 -29.78
CA ASP A 2 41.80 16.02 -30.88
C ASP A 2 40.39 15.55 -30.44
N PRO A 3 39.35 16.40 -30.49
CA PRO A 3 38.00 16.02 -30.08
C PRO A 3 37.44 14.82 -30.87
N MET A 4 37.89 14.63 -32.11
CA MET A 4 37.54 13.44 -32.90
C MET A 4 38.10 12.15 -32.27
N PHE A 5 39.31 12.20 -31.71
CA PHE A 5 39.95 11.04 -31.07
C PHE A 5 39.20 10.60 -29.80
N ILE A 6 38.76 11.56 -28.99
CA ILE A 6 37.98 11.28 -27.76
C ILE A 6 36.62 10.66 -28.12
N PHE A 7 35.96 11.18 -29.15
CA PHE A 7 34.66 10.67 -29.60
C PHE A 7 34.77 9.24 -30.15
N THR A 8 35.78 8.96 -30.99
CA THR A 8 36.02 7.61 -31.50
C THR A 8 36.36 6.63 -30.38
N LEU A 9 37.17 7.05 -29.40
CA LEU A 9 37.54 6.22 -28.26
C LEU A 9 36.33 5.90 -27.36
N GLY A 10 35.40 6.85 -27.21
CA GLY A 10 34.13 6.63 -26.50
C GLY A 10 33.25 5.58 -27.18
N ILE A 11 33.10 5.66 -28.50
CA ILE A 11 32.31 4.69 -29.28
C ILE A 11 32.94 3.29 -29.22
N THR A 12 34.26 3.17 -29.38
CA THR A 12 34.92 1.86 -29.32
C THR A 12 34.80 1.21 -27.94
N ASN A 13 34.89 1.99 -26.86
CA ASN A 13 34.70 1.47 -25.50
C ASN A 13 33.25 1.02 -25.26
N LEU A 14 32.26 1.76 -25.78
CA LEU A 14 30.85 1.38 -25.67
C LEU A 14 30.55 0.07 -26.42
N ILE A 15 31.08 -0.08 -27.64
CA ILE A 15 30.93 -1.30 -28.44
C ILE A 15 31.64 -2.48 -27.75
N ALA A 16 32.85 -2.28 -27.24
CA ALA A 16 33.58 -3.30 -26.51
C ALA A 16 32.81 -3.75 -25.25
N PHE A 17 32.22 -2.82 -24.50
CA PHE A 17 31.39 -3.12 -23.34
C PHE A 17 30.12 -3.90 -23.70
N LEU A 18 29.43 -3.52 -24.78
CA LEU A 18 28.26 -4.23 -25.29
C LEU A 18 28.60 -5.65 -25.77
N LEU A 19 29.74 -5.84 -26.42
CA LEU A 19 30.22 -7.16 -26.82
C LEU A 19 30.61 -8.02 -25.62
N LEU A 20 31.31 -7.45 -24.64
CA LEU A 20 31.69 -8.16 -23.41
C LEU A 20 30.47 -8.59 -22.60
N THR A 21 29.46 -7.73 -22.49
CA THR A 21 28.19 -8.06 -21.82
C THR A 21 27.42 -9.16 -22.56
N LEU A 22 27.37 -9.12 -23.90
CA LEU A 22 26.79 -10.19 -24.71
C LEU A 22 27.55 -11.52 -24.54
N ILE A 23 28.89 -11.49 -24.49
CA ILE A 23 29.72 -12.68 -24.28
C ILE A 23 29.51 -13.24 -22.87
N ILE A 24 29.45 -12.40 -21.83
CA ILE A 24 29.17 -12.84 -20.46
C ILE A 24 27.77 -13.46 -20.36
N LEU A 25 26.77 -12.86 -21.00
CA LEU A 25 25.41 -13.41 -21.06
C LEU A 25 25.36 -14.75 -21.80
N HIS A 26 26.08 -14.89 -22.91
CA HIS A 26 26.18 -16.12 -23.69
C HIS A 26 26.93 -17.23 -22.95
N GLN A 27 28.02 -16.89 -22.25
CA GLN A 27 28.79 -17.83 -21.45
C GLN A 27 28.01 -18.27 -20.18
N ARG A 28 27.25 -17.36 -19.56
CA ARG A 28 26.29 -17.70 -18.48
C ARG A 28 25.15 -18.59 -18.98
N SER A 29 24.71 -18.40 -20.23
CA SER A 29 23.74 -19.30 -20.87
C SER A 29 24.29 -20.70 -21.13
N LYS A 30 25.62 -20.87 -21.33
CA LYS A 30 26.26 -22.16 -21.60
C LYS A 30 26.76 -22.89 -20.36
N THR A 31 26.92 -22.21 -19.23
CA THR A 31 27.45 -22.80 -17.97
C THR A 31 26.37 -23.40 -17.07
N THR A 32 25.11 -23.44 -17.49
CA THR A 32 24.07 -24.21 -16.79
C THR A 32 24.22 -25.69 -17.14
N LYS A 33 25.07 -26.40 -16.39
CA LYS A 33 25.13 -27.87 -16.39
C LYS A 33 23.71 -28.42 -16.18
N SER A 34 23.31 -29.31 -17.07
CA SER A 34 22.06 -30.08 -17.05
C SER A 34 22.00 -31.01 -15.84
N SER A 35 21.64 -30.49 -14.66
CA SER A 35 20.76 -31.23 -13.76
C SER A 35 19.36 -31.20 -14.36
N GLN A 36 18.55 -32.25 -14.21
CA GLN A 36 17.14 -32.20 -14.59
C GLN A 36 16.47 -31.08 -13.81
N LEU A 37 16.43 -29.88 -14.41
CA LEU A 37 15.77 -28.73 -13.83
C LEU A 37 14.32 -29.12 -13.59
N PRO A 38 13.76 -28.87 -12.40
CA PRO A 38 12.35 -29.13 -12.15
C PRO A 38 11.53 -28.49 -13.27
N LYS A 39 10.57 -29.25 -13.81
CA LYS A 39 9.71 -28.78 -14.90
C LYS A 39 8.95 -27.54 -14.42
N LEU A 40 9.45 -26.36 -14.78
CA LEU A 40 8.78 -25.09 -14.49
C LEU A 40 7.47 -24.99 -15.28
N PRO A 41 6.48 -24.25 -14.77
CA PRO A 41 5.27 -23.92 -15.52
C PRO A 41 5.57 -23.36 -16.93
N PRO A 42 4.63 -23.49 -17.89
CA PRO A 42 4.76 -22.90 -19.21
C PRO A 42 4.83 -21.37 -19.12
N GLY A 43 5.47 -20.71 -20.08
CA GLY A 43 5.62 -19.25 -20.11
C GLY A 43 7.02 -18.78 -20.44
N LYS A 44 7.25 -17.47 -20.39
CA LYS A 44 8.51 -16.81 -20.79
C LYS A 44 8.90 -15.76 -19.76
N PHE A 45 10.18 -15.61 -19.47
CA PHE A 45 10.66 -14.56 -18.56
C PHE A 45 10.78 -13.17 -19.21
N GLY A 46 10.56 -13.02 -20.52
CA GLY A 46 10.64 -11.72 -21.19
C GLY A 46 12.08 -11.17 -21.30
N TRP A 47 12.20 -9.85 -21.31
CA TRP A 47 13.46 -9.13 -21.48
C TRP A 47 14.38 -9.27 -20.25
N PRO A 48 15.71 -9.16 -20.40
CA PRO A 48 16.61 -9.08 -19.25
C PRO A 48 16.22 -7.92 -18.32
N ILE A 49 16.29 -8.15 -17.00
CA ILE A 49 16.02 -7.17 -15.92
C ILE A 49 14.55 -6.74 -15.80
N ILE A 50 13.87 -6.33 -16.87
CA ILE A 50 12.49 -5.80 -16.80
C ILE A 50 11.42 -6.87 -17.07
N GLY A 51 11.81 -8.03 -17.60
CA GLY A 51 10.90 -9.13 -17.89
C GLY A 51 9.79 -8.76 -18.86
N GLU A 52 8.55 -9.03 -18.47
CA GLU A 52 7.34 -8.60 -19.18
C GLU A 52 6.60 -7.46 -18.45
N THR A 53 7.27 -6.77 -17.51
CA THR A 53 6.66 -5.76 -16.63
C THR A 53 5.93 -4.66 -17.39
N LEU A 54 6.51 -4.16 -18.50
CA LEU A 54 5.87 -3.08 -19.28
C LEU A 54 4.54 -3.52 -19.92
N SER A 55 4.49 -4.76 -20.43
CA SER A 55 3.25 -5.33 -20.95
C SER A 55 2.23 -5.59 -19.85
N TYR A 56 2.68 -5.89 -18.64
CA TYR A 56 1.80 -6.06 -17.49
C TYR A 56 1.20 -4.73 -17.03
N VAL A 57 2.01 -3.72 -16.76
CA VAL A 57 1.52 -2.43 -16.20
C VAL A 57 0.61 -1.66 -17.16
N THR A 58 0.76 -1.85 -18.47
CA THR A 58 -0.09 -1.19 -19.48
C THR A 58 -1.51 -1.76 -19.51
N SER A 59 -1.69 -3.05 -19.26
CA SER A 59 -3.01 -3.70 -19.23
C SER A 59 -2.99 -4.99 -18.41
N PRO A 60 -2.99 -4.93 -17.06
CA PRO A 60 -2.79 -6.11 -16.21
C PRO A 60 -3.81 -7.23 -16.48
N ALA A 61 -5.11 -6.90 -16.55
CA ALA A 61 -6.16 -7.90 -16.78
C ALA A 61 -6.01 -8.59 -18.14
N LYS A 62 -5.72 -7.83 -19.20
CA LYS A 62 -5.46 -8.39 -20.53
C LYS A 62 -4.17 -9.22 -20.52
N PHE A 63 -3.13 -8.75 -19.85
CA PHE A 63 -1.87 -9.47 -19.72
C PHE A 63 -2.09 -10.86 -19.15
N ILE A 64 -2.81 -10.97 -18.04
CA ILE A 64 -3.10 -12.24 -17.38
C ILE A 64 -3.96 -13.12 -18.30
N ARG A 65 -5.06 -12.59 -18.88
CA ARG A 65 -5.94 -13.36 -19.78
C ARG A 65 -5.20 -13.93 -21.00
N ASP A 66 -4.39 -13.13 -21.68
CA ASP A 66 -3.66 -13.57 -22.86
C ASP A 66 -2.68 -14.71 -22.52
N ARG A 67 -2.02 -14.64 -21.35
CA ARG A 67 -1.09 -15.67 -20.86
C ARG A 67 -1.82 -16.93 -20.42
N MET A 68 -3.00 -16.79 -19.83
CA MET A 68 -3.87 -17.93 -19.52
C MET A 68 -4.26 -18.71 -20.77
N VAL A 69 -4.64 -18.00 -21.85
CA VAL A 69 -4.98 -18.61 -23.15
C VAL A 69 -3.76 -19.23 -23.83
N THR A 70 -2.62 -18.52 -23.81
CA THR A 70 -1.42 -18.92 -24.56
C THR A 70 -0.63 -20.05 -23.89
N TYR A 71 -0.55 -20.05 -22.56
CA TYR A 71 0.34 -20.94 -21.81
C TYR A 71 -0.41 -21.96 -20.96
N SER A 72 -1.30 -21.51 -20.09
CA SER A 72 -2.10 -22.38 -19.22
C SER A 72 -3.14 -21.57 -18.44
N PRO A 73 -4.40 -22.05 -18.36
CA PRO A 73 -5.45 -21.38 -17.59
C PRO A 73 -5.24 -21.46 -16.06
N GLU A 74 -4.30 -22.29 -15.58
CA GLU A 74 -4.10 -22.53 -14.15
C GLU A 74 -2.81 -21.91 -13.60
N VAL A 75 -1.72 -21.97 -14.37
CA VAL A 75 -0.41 -21.49 -13.89
C VAL A 75 0.55 -21.21 -15.03
N PHE A 76 1.25 -20.08 -14.99
CA PHE A 76 2.31 -19.78 -15.94
C PHE A 76 3.50 -19.06 -15.28
N LYS A 77 4.68 -19.13 -15.90
CA LYS A 77 5.87 -18.37 -15.48
C LYS A 77 6.01 -17.08 -16.29
N THR A 78 6.44 -16.02 -15.63
CA THR A 78 6.80 -14.73 -16.22
C THR A 78 7.88 -14.06 -15.39
N SER A 79 8.27 -12.83 -15.74
CA SER A 79 9.06 -11.98 -14.87
C SER A 79 8.41 -10.61 -14.77
N LEU A 80 8.14 -10.18 -13.53
CA LEU A 80 7.52 -8.90 -13.19
C LEU A 80 8.38 -8.19 -12.15
N ALA A 81 8.54 -6.87 -12.30
CA ALA A 81 9.35 -6.02 -11.43
C ALA A 81 10.80 -6.52 -11.23
N GLY A 82 11.35 -7.22 -12.23
CA GLY A 82 12.69 -7.81 -12.20
C GLY A 82 12.83 -9.11 -11.43
N GLU A 83 11.72 -9.68 -10.97
CA GLU A 83 11.68 -10.96 -10.28
C GLU A 83 11.12 -12.05 -11.17
N LYS A 84 11.58 -13.29 -10.98
CA LYS A 84 11.00 -14.46 -11.65
C LYS A 84 9.71 -14.82 -10.93
N THR A 85 8.58 -14.77 -11.63
CA THR A 85 7.26 -14.89 -11.03
C THR A 85 6.52 -16.10 -11.59
N ILE A 86 5.91 -16.89 -10.70
CA ILE A 86 4.92 -17.89 -11.08
C ILE A 86 3.54 -17.31 -10.77
N VAL A 87 2.71 -17.16 -11.80
CA VAL A 87 1.35 -16.63 -11.68
C VAL A 87 0.39 -17.79 -11.58
N PHE A 88 -0.30 -17.89 -10.46
CA PHE A 88 -1.37 -18.84 -10.19
C PHE A 88 -2.70 -18.21 -10.60
N CYS A 89 -3.51 -18.93 -11.37
CA CYS A 89 -4.73 -18.42 -11.97
C CYS A 89 -5.96 -19.19 -11.45
N GLY A 90 -6.98 -18.43 -11.06
CA GLY A 90 -8.29 -18.96 -10.69
C GLY A 90 -8.42 -19.43 -9.23
N PRO A 91 -9.65 -19.80 -8.81
CA PRO A 91 -9.98 -19.98 -7.40
C PRO A 91 -9.22 -21.11 -6.69
N LYS A 92 -8.99 -22.25 -7.37
CA LYS A 92 -8.26 -23.39 -6.80
C LYS A 92 -6.81 -23.01 -6.47
N ALA A 93 -6.17 -22.30 -7.40
CA ALA A 93 -4.79 -21.86 -7.29
C ALA A 93 -4.64 -20.80 -6.18
N ASN A 94 -5.57 -19.85 -6.12
CA ASN A 94 -5.64 -18.86 -5.04
C ASN A 94 -5.83 -19.52 -3.67
N LYS A 95 -6.74 -20.51 -3.56
CA LYS A 95 -6.94 -21.27 -2.32
C LYS A 95 -5.67 -21.97 -1.88
N PHE A 96 -4.91 -22.56 -2.81
CA PHE A 96 -3.63 -23.18 -2.50
C PHE A 96 -2.64 -22.16 -1.92
N LEU A 97 -2.47 -20.99 -2.54
CA LEU A 97 -1.56 -19.95 -2.04
C LEU A 97 -1.97 -19.48 -0.63
N PHE A 98 -3.22 -19.06 -0.46
CA PHE A 98 -3.68 -18.48 0.81
C PHE A 98 -3.76 -19.51 1.96
N SER A 99 -4.01 -20.80 1.68
CA SER A 99 -4.05 -21.84 2.72
C SER A 99 -2.66 -22.31 3.17
N ASN A 100 -1.61 -21.95 2.43
CA ASN A 100 -0.23 -22.40 2.67
C ASN A 100 0.73 -21.26 3.00
N GLU A 101 0.21 -20.07 3.30
CA GLU A 101 0.99 -18.95 3.84
C GLU A 101 1.68 -19.36 5.15
N GLY A 102 2.99 -19.13 5.24
CA GLY A 102 3.85 -19.56 6.35
C GLY A 102 4.20 -21.06 6.37
N LYS A 103 3.72 -21.84 5.40
CA LYS A 103 3.99 -23.29 5.27
C LYS A 103 4.80 -23.62 4.03
N LEU A 104 4.27 -23.26 2.86
CA LEU A 104 4.89 -23.51 1.54
C LEU A 104 5.23 -22.22 0.81
N VAL A 105 4.53 -21.14 1.12
CA VAL A 105 4.76 -19.81 0.56
C VAL A 105 4.84 -18.80 1.70
N ASN A 106 5.55 -17.70 1.48
CA ASN A 106 5.66 -16.61 2.42
C ASN A 106 5.25 -15.32 1.74
N TYR A 107 4.66 -14.41 2.52
CA TYR A 107 4.47 -13.04 2.11
C TYR A 107 5.78 -12.42 1.61
N TRP A 108 5.68 -11.75 0.47
CA TRP A 108 6.81 -11.10 -0.17
C TRP A 108 6.34 -9.80 -0.81
N LEU A 109 7.16 -8.75 -0.71
CA LEU A 109 6.97 -7.49 -1.39
C LEU A 109 8.21 -7.18 -2.25
N PRO A 110 8.03 -6.46 -3.37
CA PRO A 110 9.17 -5.95 -4.14
C PRO A 110 10.08 -5.09 -3.27
N LYS A 111 11.39 -5.17 -3.53
CA LYS A 111 12.41 -4.34 -2.84
C LYS A 111 12.09 -2.86 -2.90
N SER A 112 11.45 -2.42 -3.98
CA SER A 112 11.07 -1.02 -4.13
C SER A 112 10.09 -0.55 -3.06
N VAL A 113 9.18 -1.45 -2.68
CA VAL A 113 8.18 -1.24 -1.63
C VAL A 113 8.81 -1.38 -0.25
N THR A 114 9.56 -2.46 0.00
CA THR A 114 10.13 -2.70 1.34
C THR A 114 11.11 -1.61 1.75
N HIS A 115 12.00 -1.16 0.85
CA HIS A 115 12.94 -0.09 1.16
C HIS A 115 12.27 1.29 1.33
N ALA A 116 11.15 1.53 0.64
CA ALA A 116 10.39 2.76 0.80
C ALA A 116 9.62 2.78 2.12
N LEU A 117 9.19 1.63 2.65
CA LEU A 117 8.38 1.54 3.87
C LEU A 117 9.20 1.27 5.14
N SER A 118 10.38 0.67 5.06
CA SER A 118 11.10 0.16 6.24
C SER A 118 12.56 0.65 6.34
N TYR A 119 13.14 0.56 7.54
CA TYR A 119 14.57 0.78 7.73
C TYR A 119 15.40 -0.43 7.25
N PRO A 120 16.62 -0.22 6.72
CA PRO A 120 17.48 -1.31 6.23
C PRO A 120 17.86 -2.36 7.29
N THR A 121 17.83 -1.98 8.56
CA THR A 121 18.20 -2.83 9.71
C THR A 121 17.05 -3.70 10.24
N ALA A 122 15.82 -3.44 9.81
CA ALA A 122 14.70 -4.34 10.07
C ALA A 122 14.85 -5.53 9.12
N ASN A 123 15.70 -6.50 9.48
CA ASN A 123 15.98 -7.77 8.80
C ASN A 123 15.29 -7.88 7.43
N ALA A 124 15.93 -7.36 6.38
CA ALA A 124 15.37 -7.30 5.03
C ALA A 124 15.01 -8.68 4.45
N ASP A 125 15.56 -9.75 5.04
CA ASP A 125 15.29 -11.16 4.70
C ASP A 125 14.37 -11.88 5.70
N SER A 126 13.94 -11.24 6.78
CA SER A 126 12.87 -11.77 7.64
C SER A 126 11.51 -11.33 7.10
N PRO A 127 10.43 -12.09 7.34
CA PRO A 127 9.06 -11.72 6.92
C PRO A 127 8.48 -10.48 7.66
N SER A 128 9.35 -9.59 8.15
CA SER A 128 9.07 -8.38 8.94
C SER A 128 8.32 -7.28 8.18
N GLY A 129 8.25 -7.36 6.84
CA GLY A 129 7.45 -6.43 6.03
C GLY A 129 5.93 -6.69 6.08
N LYS A 130 5.50 -7.82 6.65
CA LYS A 130 4.07 -8.07 6.93
C LYS A 130 3.71 -7.30 8.20
N PRO A 131 2.65 -6.46 8.21
CA PRO A 131 2.06 -6.01 9.46
C PRO A 131 1.80 -7.26 10.30
N SER A 132 2.34 -7.33 11.53
CA SER A 132 2.13 -8.53 12.35
C SER A 132 0.62 -8.74 12.48
N HIS A 133 0.20 -10.01 12.44
CA HIS A 133 -1.22 -10.38 12.51
C HIS A 133 -1.89 -9.71 13.73
N GLU A 134 -1.11 -9.54 14.79
CA GLU A 134 -1.45 -8.80 16.00
C GLU A 134 -1.82 -7.33 15.76
N ILE A 135 -1.00 -6.56 15.03
CA ILE A 135 -1.26 -5.14 14.75
C ILE A 135 -2.52 -4.98 13.87
N SER A 136 -2.66 -5.86 12.88
CA SER A 136 -3.87 -5.89 12.05
C SER A 136 -5.10 -6.21 12.89
N TYR A 137 -4.98 -7.16 13.82
CA TYR A 137 -6.06 -7.51 14.74
C TYR A 137 -6.41 -6.37 15.70
N MET A 138 -5.42 -5.62 16.20
CA MET A 138 -5.63 -4.47 17.11
C MET A 138 -6.47 -3.38 16.45
N PHE A 139 -6.12 -3.00 15.21
CA PHE A 139 -6.86 -2.00 14.42
C PHE A 139 -8.27 -2.49 14.04
N LEU A 140 -8.41 -3.77 13.69
CA LEU A 140 -9.67 -4.33 13.18
C LEU A 140 -10.60 -4.86 14.28
N ARG A 141 -10.27 -4.66 15.56
CA ARG A 141 -11.18 -5.08 16.63
C ARG A 141 -12.48 -4.29 16.57
N GLN A 142 -13.57 -4.98 16.87
CA GLN A 142 -14.92 -4.40 16.76
C GLN A 142 -15.13 -3.21 17.72
N ASP A 143 -14.59 -3.27 18.94
CA ASP A 143 -14.61 -2.16 19.91
C ASP A 143 -13.94 -0.89 19.34
N THR A 144 -12.82 -1.08 18.65
CA THR A 144 -12.00 -0.03 18.04
C THR A 144 -12.72 0.59 16.85
N ILE A 145 -13.29 -0.24 15.98
CA ILE A 145 -14.09 0.22 14.84
C ILE A 145 -15.33 1.02 15.30
N LYS A 146 -16.01 0.57 16.36
CA LYS A 146 -17.16 1.28 16.94
C LYS A 146 -16.78 2.69 17.37
N HIS A 147 -15.61 2.86 18.00
CA HIS A 147 -15.10 4.15 18.43
C HIS A 147 -14.72 5.06 17.24
N TYR A 148 -14.28 4.48 16.11
CA TYR A 148 -13.97 5.27 14.92
C TYR A 148 -15.20 5.85 14.20
N VAL A 149 -16.39 5.29 14.36
CA VAL A 149 -17.57 5.71 13.57
C VAL A 149 -17.88 7.21 13.71
N PRO A 150 -18.00 7.78 14.93
CA PRO A 150 -18.31 9.20 15.08
C PRO A 150 -17.17 10.11 14.57
N MET A 151 -15.92 9.67 14.75
CA MET A 151 -14.73 10.37 14.27
C MET A 151 -14.72 10.43 12.74
N VAL A 152 -14.93 9.28 12.07
CA VAL A 152 -15.01 9.21 10.60
C VAL A 152 -16.18 10.05 10.08
N HIS A 153 -17.34 9.99 10.73
CA HIS A 153 -18.50 10.82 10.38
C HIS A 153 -18.14 12.31 10.38
N SER A 154 -17.53 12.81 11.46
CA SER A 154 -17.10 14.21 11.58
C SER A 154 -16.09 14.59 10.49
N MET A 155 -15.10 13.73 10.23
CA MET A 155 -14.12 13.95 9.16
C MET A 155 -14.77 14.01 7.77
N VAL A 156 -15.74 13.15 7.48
CA VAL A 156 -16.47 13.18 6.21
C VAL A 156 -17.25 14.49 6.06
N GLN A 157 -17.98 14.93 7.09
CA GLN A 157 -18.72 16.18 7.07
C GLN A 157 -17.80 17.39 6.84
N GLN A 158 -16.68 17.45 7.54
CA GLN A 158 -15.68 18.51 7.34
C GLN A 158 -15.09 18.45 5.92
N HIS A 159 -14.78 17.26 5.41
CA HIS A 159 -14.21 17.10 4.09
C HIS A 159 -15.21 17.52 2.99
N LEU A 160 -16.48 17.13 3.10
CA LEU A 160 -17.55 17.54 2.17
C LEU A 160 -17.82 19.05 2.21
N SER A 161 -17.89 19.66 3.39
CA SER A 161 -18.16 21.10 3.54
C SER A 161 -17.00 21.97 3.04
N THR A 162 -15.75 21.52 3.19
CA THR A 162 -14.57 22.33 2.82
C THR A 162 -14.05 22.06 1.42
N CYS A 163 -14.17 20.82 0.92
CA CYS A 163 -13.56 20.42 -0.34
C CYS A 163 -14.57 20.20 -1.47
N TRP A 164 -15.83 19.92 -1.15
CA TRP A 164 -16.87 19.59 -2.14
C TRP A 164 -17.84 20.74 -2.34
N SER A 165 -18.60 21.08 -1.29
CA SER A 165 -19.70 22.06 -1.34
C SER A 165 -19.34 23.43 -1.93
N PRO A 166 -18.12 23.98 -1.71
CA PRO A 166 -17.73 25.28 -2.30
C PRO A 166 -17.47 25.23 -3.81
N ASN A 167 -17.38 24.05 -4.42
CA ASN A 167 -17.01 23.86 -5.82
C ASN A 167 -18.18 23.30 -6.63
N LEU A 168 -18.40 23.84 -7.84
CA LEU A 168 -19.41 23.32 -8.76
C LEU A 168 -19.01 21.95 -9.35
N GLU A 169 -17.71 21.75 -9.58
CA GLU A 169 -17.15 20.52 -10.14
C GLU A 169 -15.91 20.12 -9.33
N VAL A 170 -15.73 18.82 -9.10
CA VAL A 170 -14.59 18.29 -8.35
C VAL A 170 -13.98 17.06 -9.02
N LYS A 171 -12.67 16.89 -8.85
CA LYS A 171 -11.97 15.66 -9.21
C LYS A 171 -12.07 14.66 -8.06
N VAL A 172 -13.11 13.82 -8.10
CA VAL A 172 -13.45 12.85 -7.05
C VAL A 172 -12.24 12.04 -6.57
N PHE A 173 -11.46 11.47 -7.47
CA PHE A 173 -10.30 10.65 -7.08
C PHE A 173 -9.24 11.43 -6.30
N ASN A 174 -9.01 12.71 -6.63
CA ASN A 174 -8.07 13.55 -5.89
C ASN A 174 -8.57 13.85 -4.48
N LEU A 175 -9.86 14.15 -4.33
CA LEU A 175 -10.48 14.38 -3.02
C LEU A 175 -10.51 13.11 -2.18
N ALA A 176 -10.84 11.97 -2.79
CA ALA A 176 -10.81 10.67 -2.14
C ALA A 176 -9.39 10.29 -1.65
N LYS A 177 -8.34 10.57 -2.44
CA LYS A 177 -6.94 10.40 -2.01
C LYS A 177 -6.60 11.29 -0.81
N LYS A 178 -7.00 12.56 -0.87
CA LYS A 178 -6.82 13.50 0.26
C LYS A 178 -7.50 12.98 1.52
N PHE A 179 -8.77 12.59 1.43
CA PHE A 179 -9.53 12.04 2.54
C PHE A 179 -8.89 10.76 3.10
N ALA A 180 -8.51 9.80 2.25
CA ALA A 180 -7.90 8.55 2.69
C ALA A 180 -6.57 8.77 3.42
N PHE A 181 -5.77 9.74 3.00
CA PHE A 181 -4.55 10.13 3.69
C PHE A 181 -4.85 10.78 5.06
N GLU A 182 -5.73 11.78 5.09
CA GLU A 182 -6.14 12.48 6.32
C GLU A 182 -6.72 11.50 7.35
N LEU A 183 -7.60 10.60 6.90
CA LEU A 183 -8.19 9.54 7.71
C LEU A 183 -7.12 8.59 8.26
N SER A 184 -6.17 8.17 7.42
CA SER A 184 -5.06 7.30 7.86
C SER A 184 -4.22 7.97 8.95
N CYS A 185 -3.87 9.25 8.78
CA CYS A 185 -3.15 10.00 9.80
C CYS A 185 -3.97 10.12 11.09
N ARG A 186 -5.29 10.31 11.01
CA ARG A 186 -6.13 10.41 12.21
C ARG A 186 -6.27 9.07 12.94
N VAL A 187 -6.54 8.00 12.20
CA VAL A 187 -6.74 6.65 12.76
C VAL A 187 -5.45 6.06 13.34
N PHE A 188 -4.32 6.19 12.63
CA PHE A 188 -3.08 5.52 13.02
C PHE A 188 -2.21 6.34 13.99
N LEU A 189 -2.39 7.65 14.06
CA LEU A 189 -1.53 8.55 14.85
C LEU A 189 -2.29 9.46 15.81
N ASN A 190 -3.61 9.60 15.63
CA ASN A 190 -4.38 10.71 16.21
C ASN A 190 -3.75 12.08 15.88
N ALA A 191 -3.20 12.22 14.67
CA ALA A 191 -2.37 13.36 14.28
C ALA A 191 -3.14 14.69 14.29
N THR A 192 -2.42 15.77 14.57
CA THR A 192 -2.91 17.15 14.43
C THR A 192 -2.90 17.58 12.95
N LEU A 193 -3.60 18.67 12.62
CA LEU A 193 -3.60 19.20 11.24
C LEU A 193 -2.20 19.61 10.77
N GLU A 194 -1.33 20.07 11.67
CA GLU A 194 0.06 20.42 11.37
C GLU A 194 0.87 19.17 11.02
N GLN A 195 0.81 18.13 11.85
CA GLN A 195 1.48 16.85 11.58
C GLN A 195 1.01 16.22 10.26
N VAL A 196 -0.29 16.29 9.95
CA VAL A 196 -0.84 15.82 8.67
C VAL A 196 -0.18 16.55 7.50
N ARG A 197 -0.03 17.88 7.57
CA ARG A 197 0.60 18.68 6.50
C ARG A 197 2.08 18.34 6.33
N ASP A 198 2.79 18.14 7.43
CA ASP A 198 4.21 17.81 7.42
C ASP A 198 4.51 16.44 6.79
N ILE A 199 3.61 15.47 6.98
CA ILE A 199 3.75 14.12 6.42
C ILE A 199 3.31 14.07 4.95
N ALA A 200 2.34 14.90 4.53
CA ALA A 200 1.68 14.81 3.22
C ALA A 200 2.66 14.84 2.04
N LYS A 201 3.58 15.82 2.02
CA LYS A 201 4.52 15.98 0.91
C LYS A 201 5.52 14.81 0.85
N PRO A 202 6.27 14.47 1.92
CA PRO A 202 7.10 13.26 1.95
C PRO A 202 6.37 11.99 1.53
N PHE A 203 5.12 11.81 1.97
CA PHE A 203 4.31 10.65 1.64
C PHE A 203 3.95 10.61 0.14
N SER A 204 3.58 11.75 -0.47
CA SER A 204 3.36 11.81 -1.92
C SER A 204 4.63 11.44 -2.71
N LEU A 205 5.79 11.98 -2.32
CA LEU A 205 7.06 11.63 -2.95
C LEU A 205 7.37 10.14 -2.84
N MET A 206 7.05 9.52 -1.69
CA MET A 206 7.16 8.08 -1.51
C MET A 206 6.29 7.32 -2.53
N LEU A 207 5.00 7.65 -2.60
CA LEU A 207 4.04 6.95 -3.45
C LEU A 207 4.34 7.05 -4.94
N GLU A 208 4.87 8.17 -5.42
CA GLU A 208 5.17 8.40 -6.85
C GLU A 208 6.18 7.40 -7.43
N GLY A 209 7.11 6.89 -6.61
CA GLY A 209 8.18 6.00 -7.06
C GLY A 209 8.20 4.62 -6.42
N ILE A 210 7.27 4.31 -5.50
CA ILE A 210 7.31 3.06 -4.71
C ILE A 210 7.17 1.79 -5.58
N LEU A 211 6.51 1.89 -6.73
CA LEU A 211 6.36 0.81 -7.72
C LEU A 211 7.30 0.94 -8.92
N SER A 212 8.29 1.84 -8.86
CA SER A 212 9.25 2.03 -9.94
C SER A 212 10.37 0.98 -9.93
N VAL A 213 11.10 0.87 -11.03
CA VAL A 213 12.25 -0.05 -11.14
C VAL A 213 13.29 0.33 -10.09
N PRO A 214 13.80 -0.63 -9.28
CA PRO A 214 14.63 -0.35 -8.10
C PRO A 214 16.08 0.08 -8.45
N ILE A 215 16.23 1.16 -9.21
CA ILE A 215 17.51 1.75 -9.60
C ILE A 215 17.78 2.96 -8.72
N ASN A 216 18.65 2.81 -7.71
CA ASN A 216 18.91 3.87 -6.73
C ASN A 216 19.89 4.92 -7.26
N PHE A 217 19.45 5.75 -8.20
CA PHE A 217 20.27 6.82 -8.77
C PHE A 217 19.57 8.19 -8.61
N PRO A 218 20.30 9.26 -8.23
CA PRO A 218 19.72 10.60 -8.08
C PRO A 218 18.87 11.02 -9.30
N GLY A 219 17.65 11.48 -9.05
CA GLY A 219 16.69 11.89 -10.08
C GLY A 219 15.71 10.80 -10.52
N THR A 220 16.00 9.52 -10.26
CA THR A 220 15.05 8.43 -10.54
C THR A 220 13.82 8.50 -9.62
N PRO A 221 12.64 8.00 -10.06
CA PRO A 221 11.47 7.88 -9.19
C PRO A 221 11.76 7.03 -7.95
N TYR A 222 12.52 5.95 -8.11
CA TYR A 222 12.89 5.08 -6.99
C TYR A 222 13.71 5.82 -5.93
N TYR A 223 14.73 6.58 -6.33
CA TYR A 223 15.51 7.42 -5.41
C TYR A 223 14.63 8.42 -4.64
N LYS A 224 13.69 9.08 -5.33
CA LYS A 224 12.72 9.98 -4.69
C LYS A 224 11.84 9.24 -3.68
N ALA A 225 11.39 8.04 -4.02
CA ALA A 225 10.52 7.24 -3.15
C ALA A 225 11.23 6.80 -1.87
N ILE A 226 12.48 6.35 -1.96
CA ILE A 226 13.29 5.99 -0.79
C ILE A 226 13.49 7.21 0.13
N ASN A 227 13.80 8.37 -0.43
CA ASN A 227 13.97 9.59 0.35
C ASN A 227 12.65 10.08 0.95
N GLY A 228 11.54 10.02 0.21
CA GLY A 228 10.21 10.32 0.72
C GLY A 228 9.84 9.43 1.90
N GLY A 229 10.03 8.11 1.75
CA GLY A 229 9.80 7.14 2.82
C GLY A 229 10.68 7.39 4.06
N LYS A 230 11.96 7.75 3.87
CA LYS A 230 12.86 8.14 4.95
C LYS A 230 12.31 9.34 5.74
N LEU A 231 11.94 10.41 5.03
CA LEU A 231 11.39 11.63 5.64
C LEU A 231 10.07 11.36 6.38
N VAL A 232 9.18 10.54 5.82
CA VAL A 232 7.96 10.11 6.53
C VAL A 232 8.33 9.41 7.83
N ARG A 233 9.24 8.43 7.81
CA ARG A 233 9.63 7.70 9.02
C ARG A 233 10.26 8.60 10.08
N GLU A 234 11.09 9.57 9.69
CA GLU A 234 11.65 10.56 10.61
C GLU A 234 10.53 11.34 11.33
N LYS A 235 9.52 11.81 10.58
CA LYS A 235 8.35 12.48 11.15
C LYS A 235 7.50 11.58 12.04
N LEU A 236 7.31 10.32 11.66
CA LEU A 236 6.61 9.36 12.51
C LEU A 236 7.37 9.12 13.83
N VAL A 237 8.70 9.00 13.79
CA VAL A 237 9.52 8.83 14.99
C VAL A 237 9.41 10.04 15.92
N GLU A 238 9.35 11.27 15.40
CA GLU A 238 9.10 12.48 16.20
C GLU A 238 7.76 12.38 16.96
N ILE A 239 6.67 12.02 16.25
CA ILE A 239 5.34 11.85 16.84
C ILE A 239 5.30 10.73 17.89
N ILE A 240 5.94 9.59 17.59
CA ILE A 240 5.99 8.44 18.52
C ILE A 240 6.73 8.81 19.81
N LYS A 241 7.85 9.55 19.71
CA LYS A 241 8.63 10.00 20.87
C LYS A 241 7.84 10.97 21.75
N GLU A 242 7.11 11.91 21.13
CA GLU A 242 6.22 12.81 21.84
C GLU A 242 5.14 12.04 22.58
N ARG A 243 4.45 11.11 21.88
CA ARG A 243 3.40 10.28 22.49
C ARG A 243 3.92 9.44 23.65
N ARG A 244 5.11 8.83 23.53
CA ARG A 244 5.75 8.08 24.64
C ARG A 244 5.96 8.95 25.88
N LYS A 245 6.41 10.20 25.71
CA LYS A 245 6.59 11.15 26.83
C LYS A 245 5.27 11.51 27.49
N GLU A 246 4.23 11.78 26.70
CA GLU A 246 2.88 12.08 27.22
C GLU A 246 2.33 10.93 28.06
N MET A 247 2.50 9.69 27.60
CA MET A 247 2.04 8.49 28.29
C MET A 247 2.82 8.25 29.60
N CYS A 248 4.14 8.47 29.62
CA CYS A 248 4.93 8.37 30.86
C CYS A 248 4.51 9.41 31.91
N ASN A 249 4.17 10.63 31.49
CA ASN A 249 3.80 11.72 32.39
C ASN A 249 2.38 11.59 32.97
N LYS A 250 1.51 10.76 32.35
CA LYS A 250 0.11 10.57 32.73
C LYS A 250 -0.17 9.25 33.47
N ALA A 251 0.88 8.52 33.89
CA ALA A 251 0.75 7.21 34.52
C ALA A 251 -0.17 7.17 35.76
N ASP A 252 -0.43 8.32 36.40
CA ASP A 252 -1.31 8.43 37.58
C ASP A 252 -2.80 8.72 37.27
N ASN A 253 -3.16 9.00 36.01
CA ASN A 253 -4.55 9.21 35.54
C ASN A 253 -4.74 8.50 34.20
N TYR A 254 -4.91 7.17 34.26
CA TYR A 254 -5.20 6.35 33.09
C TYR A 254 -6.64 6.60 32.65
N ASP A 255 -6.84 7.52 31.71
CA ASP A 255 -8.14 7.80 31.10
C ASP A 255 -8.48 6.69 30.09
N ASP A 256 -9.70 6.14 30.13
CA ASP A 256 -10.16 5.04 29.27
C ASP A 256 -10.01 5.35 27.76
N ASP A 257 -9.93 6.63 27.38
CA ASP A 257 -9.78 7.08 25.99
C ASP A 257 -8.42 6.68 25.37
N TYR A 258 -7.37 6.53 26.18
CA TYR A 258 -6.05 6.08 25.71
C TYR A 258 -6.01 4.58 25.35
N GLU A 259 -6.97 3.77 25.82
CA GLU A 259 -7.08 2.37 25.40
C GLU A 259 -7.57 2.22 23.95
N LEU A 260 -8.13 3.28 23.34
CA LEU A 260 -8.74 3.22 22.00
C LEU A 260 -7.86 3.84 20.90
N ASP A 261 -6.89 4.69 21.26
CA ASP A 261 -5.91 5.23 20.32
C ASP A 261 -4.91 4.14 19.85
N LEU A 262 -4.84 3.91 18.54
CA LEU A 262 -4.05 2.81 17.98
C LEU A 262 -2.56 3.00 18.20
N LEU A 263 -2.04 4.23 18.14
CA LEU A 263 -0.63 4.50 18.40
C LEU A 263 -0.26 4.20 19.85
N SER A 264 -1.08 4.66 20.80
CA SER A 264 -0.92 4.39 22.23
C SER A 264 -1.00 2.90 22.54
N ARG A 265 -1.93 2.17 21.91
CA ARG A 265 -1.98 0.70 22.05
C ARG A 265 -0.75 0.02 21.50
N LEU A 266 -0.26 0.43 20.32
CA LEU A 266 0.97 -0.11 19.74
C LEU A 266 2.18 0.14 20.64
N ILE A 267 2.26 1.32 21.26
CA ILE A 267 3.30 1.64 22.25
C ILE A 267 3.15 0.75 23.50
N ASN A 268 1.95 0.63 24.06
CA ASN A 268 1.70 -0.17 25.27
C ASN A 268 1.99 -1.65 25.06
N ASP A 269 1.48 -2.24 23.97
CA ASP A 269 1.72 -3.65 23.67
C ASP A 269 3.17 -3.89 23.32
N SER A 270 3.86 -2.93 22.68
CA SER A 270 5.31 -3.04 22.45
C SER A 270 6.07 -3.26 23.76
N ASN A 271 5.67 -2.59 24.85
CA ASN A 271 6.30 -2.71 26.16
C ASN A 271 6.01 -4.05 26.87
N LYS A 272 5.05 -4.85 26.39
CA LYS A 272 4.71 -6.17 26.94
C LYS A 272 5.55 -7.30 26.36
N PHE A 273 6.28 -7.08 25.26
CA PHE A 273 7.20 -8.08 24.69
C PHE A 273 8.59 -7.96 25.33
N ASP A 274 9.27 -9.09 25.56
CA ASP A 274 10.59 -9.21 26.21
C ASP A 274 11.72 -8.29 25.67
N LYS A 275 11.52 -7.64 24.51
CA LYS A 275 12.48 -6.68 23.92
C LYS A 275 11.93 -5.30 23.56
N GLY A 276 10.65 -5.00 23.78
CA GLY A 276 10.09 -3.75 23.26
C GLY A 276 10.04 -3.70 21.73
N LEU A 277 9.24 -2.80 21.14
CA LEU A 277 9.47 -2.35 19.77
C LEU A 277 10.17 -0.98 19.81
N SER A 278 11.16 -0.79 18.95
CA SER A 278 11.80 0.52 18.79
C SER A 278 10.86 1.51 18.09
N GLU A 279 11.11 2.81 18.27
CA GLU A 279 10.35 3.85 17.56
C GLU A 279 10.43 3.68 16.04
N GLU A 280 11.59 3.24 15.52
CA GLU A 280 11.80 2.96 14.10
C GLU A 280 10.95 1.78 13.59
N GLU A 281 10.80 0.74 14.41
CA GLU A 281 9.95 -0.42 14.09
C GLU A 281 8.47 -0.02 14.09
N ILE A 282 8.02 0.75 15.08
CA ILE A 282 6.66 1.29 15.16
C ILE A 282 6.39 2.21 13.95
N ALA A 283 7.32 3.11 13.62
CA ALA A 283 7.21 3.98 12.46
C ALA A 283 7.10 3.19 11.14
N SER A 284 7.91 2.13 10.98
CA SER A 284 7.87 1.25 9.80
C SER A 284 6.55 0.49 9.67
N LYS A 285 5.93 0.12 10.78
CA LYS A 285 4.61 -0.52 10.81
C LYS A 285 3.51 0.48 10.44
N ILE A 286 3.53 1.69 11.01
CA ILE A 286 2.51 2.71 10.74
C ILE A 286 2.56 3.19 9.29
N ILE A 287 3.73 3.47 8.72
CA ILE A 287 3.84 3.86 7.31
C ILE A 287 3.33 2.75 6.37
N GLY A 288 3.53 1.48 6.73
CA GLY A 288 2.97 0.33 6.02
C GLY A 288 1.44 0.31 6.07
N LEU A 289 0.83 0.58 7.23
CA LEU A 289 -0.63 0.70 7.37
C LEU A 289 -1.20 1.88 6.58
N MET A 290 -0.55 3.05 6.65
CA MET A 290 -0.93 4.22 5.85
C MET A 290 -0.88 3.92 4.36
N PHE A 291 0.18 3.25 3.89
CA PHE A 291 0.29 2.81 2.49
C PHE A 291 -0.83 1.85 2.10
N ALA A 292 -1.11 0.85 2.93
CA ALA A 292 -2.16 -0.15 2.69
C ALA A 292 -3.57 0.45 2.66
N GLY A 293 -3.86 1.45 3.51
CA GLY A 293 -5.15 2.11 3.57
C GLY A 293 -5.39 3.17 2.48
N PHE A 294 -4.33 3.67 1.84
CA PHE A 294 -4.41 4.84 0.97
C PHE A 294 -5.09 4.56 -0.38
N TYR A 295 -4.48 3.72 -1.23
CA TYR A 295 -5.00 3.48 -2.58
C TYR A 295 -6.31 2.68 -2.58
N PRO A 296 -6.47 1.60 -1.81
CA PRO A 296 -7.73 0.85 -1.78
C PRO A 296 -8.92 1.73 -1.41
N SER A 297 -8.85 2.46 -0.29
CA SER A 297 -9.97 3.31 0.16
C SER A 297 -10.29 4.42 -0.83
N SER A 298 -9.27 5.14 -1.33
CA SER A 298 -9.50 6.24 -2.29
C SER A 298 -10.03 5.76 -3.64
N THR A 299 -9.59 4.58 -4.09
CA THR A 299 -10.07 3.96 -5.32
C THR A 299 -11.51 3.50 -5.15
N THR A 300 -11.83 2.76 -4.08
CA THR A 300 -13.21 2.32 -3.80
C THR A 300 -14.17 3.50 -3.72
N ILE A 301 -13.82 4.59 -3.04
CA ILE A 301 -14.67 5.80 -3.00
C ILE A 301 -14.90 6.37 -4.40
N ALA A 302 -13.84 6.49 -5.21
CA ALA A 302 -13.96 7.06 -6.54
C ALA A 302 -14.80 6.18 -7.49
N PHE A 303 -14.58 4.87 -7.47
CA PHE A 303 -15.38 3.93 -8.25
C PHE A 303 -16.82 3.87 -7.75
N LEU A 304 -17.06 3.90 -6.44
CA LEU A 304 -18.41 3.93 -5.87
C LEU A 304 -19.20 5.13 -6.40
N ILE A 305 -18.61 6.33 -6.36
CA ILE A 305 -19.27 7.55 -6.85
C ILE A 305 -19.54 7.47 -8.35
N GLY A 306 -18.57 6.97 -9.14
CA GLY A 306 -18.77 6.76 -10.58
C GLY A 306 -19.88 5.75 -10.89
N ASN A 307 -19.84 4.59 -10.24
CA ASN A 307 -20.84 3.53 -10.38
C ASN A 307 -22.25 4.03 -10.01
N LEU A 308 -22.38 4.80 -8.92
CA LEU A 308 -23.66 5.38 -8.51
C LEU A 308 -24.16 6.43 -9.52
N ALA A 309 -23.28 7.24 -10.10
CA ALA A 309 -23.64 8.22 -11.13
C ALA A 309 -24.15 7.54 -12.41
N ASP A 310 -23.54 6.41 -12.81
CA ASP A 310 -23.93 5.64 -13.99
C ASP A 310 -25.19 4.78 -13.78
N HIS A 311 -25.61 4.55 -12.52
CA HIS A 311 -26.75 3.70 -12.17
C HIS A 311 -27.76 4.42 -11.25
N PRO A 312 -28.58 5.35 -11.77
CA PRO A 312 -29.52 6.15 -10.98
C PRO A 312 -30.50 5.33 -10.12
N GLN A 313 -30.93 4.16 -10.61
CA GLN A 313 -31.79 3.23 -9.87
C GLN A 313 -31.11 2.62 -8.64
N VAL A 314 -29.79 2.45 -8.67
CA VAL A 314 -28.99 1.97 -7.54
C VAL A 314 -28.76 3.13 -6.57
N TYR A 315 -28.41 4.31 -7.11
CA TYR A 315 -28.31 5.55 -6.33
C TYR A 315 -29.58 5.82 -5.53
N GLU A 316 -30.76 5.74 -6.14
CA GLU A 316 -32.03 6.00 -5.46
C GLU A 316 -32.25 5.03 -4.28
N LYS A 317 -31.92 3.75 -4.45
CA LYS A 317 -32.04 2.76 -3.37
C LYS A 317 -31.07 3.05 -2.22
N VAL A 318 -29.82 3.43 -2.53
CA VAL A 318 -28.86 3.87 -1.51
C VAL A 318 -29.38 5.12 -0.82
N TYR A 319 -29.84 6.13 -1.56
CA TYR A 319 -30.37 7.37 -1.04
C TYR A 319 -31.55 7.13 -0.08
N GLN A 320 -32.54 6.33 -0.48
CA GLN A 320 -33.68 5.96 0.37
C GLN A 320 -33.26 5.19 1.62
N GLU A 321 -32.25 4.32 1.55
CA GLU A 321 -31.68 3.67 2.73
C GLU A 321 -31.05 4.70 3.69
N GLN A 322 -30.25 5.63 3.17
CA GLN A 322 -29.60 6.67 3.98
C GLN A 322 -30.60 7.66 4.58
N ILE A 323 -31.66 8.04 3.87
CA ILE A 323 -32.74 8.90 4.38
C ILE A 323 -33.44 8.26 5.58
N LYS A 324 -33.83 6.97 5.49
CA LYS A 324 -34.46 6.26 6.61
C LYS A 324 -33.57 6.21 7.85
N ILE A 325 -32.26 6.08 7.66
CA ILE A 325 -31.30 6.12 8.78
C ILE A 325 -31.25 7.54 9.36
N ALA A 326 -31.15 8.57 8.52
CA ALA A 326 -31.11 9.97 8.96
C ALA A 326 -32.38 10.40 9.71
N GLU A 327 -33.57 9.99 9.25
CA GLU A 327 -34.86 10.26 9.91
C GLU A 327 -34.96 9.61 11.30
N SER A 328 -34.21 8.53 11.55
CA SER A 328 -34.17 7.88 12.86
C SER A 328 -33.27 8.58 13.88
N LYS A 329 -32.62 9.67 13.51
CA LYS A 329 -31.59 10.37 14.31
C LYS A 329 -31.97 11.82 14.59
N ALA A 330 -31.46 12.35 15.70
CA ALA A 330 -31.59 13.77 15.99
C ALA A 330 -30.70 14.62 15.06
N ALA A 331 -31.09 15.87 14.84
CA ALA A 331 -30.30 16.80 14.03
C ALA A 331 -28.89 16.98 14.62
N GLY A 332 -27.86 16.76 13.81
CA GLY A 332 -26.45 16.85 14.23
C GLY A 332 -25.91 15.64 14.98
N GLU A 333 -26.71 14.59 15.19
CA GLU A 333 -26.26 13.36 15.83
C GLU A 333 -25.35 12.55 14.89
N ALA A 334 -24.13 12.25 15.33
CA ALA A 334 -23.18 11.46 14.56
C ALA A 334 -23.67 10.02 14.30
N LEU A 335 -23.21 9.42 13.20
CA LEU A 335 -23.46 8.00 12.93
C LEU A 335 -22.88 7.12 14.04
N THR A 336 -23.62 6.07 14.38
CA THR A 336 -23.18 5.04 15.33
C THR A 336 -22.89 3.73 14.59
N TRP A 337 -22.26 2.78 15.30
CA TRP A 337 -22.11 1.42 14.80
C TRP A 337 -23.45 0.75 14.43
N VAL A 338 -24.50 1.00 15.20
CA VAL A 338 -25.83 0.44 14.94
C VAL A 338 -26.39 0.99 13.64
N ASP A 339 -26.11 2.25 13.31
CA ASP A 339 -26.53 2.86 12.04
C ASP A 339 -25.82 2.23 10.85
N LEU A 340 -24.51 1.95 10.96
CA LEU A 340 -23.76 1.24 9.92
C LEU A 340 -24.34 -0.17 9.65
N GLN A 341 -24.78 -0.88 10.68
CA GLN A 341 -25.40 -2.20 10.52
C GLN A 341 -26.74 -2.16 9.77
N LYS A 342 -27.39 -0.99 9.68
CA LYS A 342 -28.61 -0.80 8.89
C LYS A 342 -28.32 -0.58 7.40
N MET A 343 -27.09 -0.22 7.01
CA MET A 343 -26.67 0.09 5.63
C MET A 343 -26.43 -1.15 4.77
N LYS A 344 -27.38 -2.08 4.74
CA LYS A 344 -27.22 -3.40 4.11
C LYS A 344 -27.14 -3.30 2.59
N TYR A 345 -27.97 -2.46 1.98
CA TYR A 345 -27.94 -2.26 0.53
C TYR A 345 -26.67 -1.51 0.11
N SER A 346 -26.32 -0.45 0.83
CA SER A 346 -25.06 0.28 0.60
C SER A 346 -23.84 -0.64 0.71
N TRP A 347 -23.82 -1.58 1.66
CA TRP A 347 -22.75 -2.58 1.77
C TRP A 347 -22.65 -3.47 0.53
N ASN A 348 -23.77 -3.92 -0.03
CA ASN A 348 -23.77 -4.70 -1.27
C ASN A 348 -23.22 -3.89 -2.46
N VAL A 349 -23.55 -2.60 -2.54
CA VAL A 349 -23.02 -1.70 -3.58
C VAL A 349 -21.50 -1.52 -3.43
N ILE A 350 -21.01 -1.40 -2.19
CA ILE A 350 -19.57 -1.37 -1.91
C ILE A 350 -18.90 -2.70 -2.31
N CYS A 351 -19.54 -3.86 -2.08
CA CYS A 351 -18.99 -5.15 -2.48
C CYS A 351 -18.95 -5.38 -4.00
N GLU A 352 -19.91 -4.79 -4.74
CA GLU A 352 -19.94 -4.84 -6.21
C GLU A 352 -18.92 -3.89 -6.85
N THR A 353 -18.58 -2.80 -6.16
CA THR A 353 -17.57 -1.80 -6.55
C THR A 353 -16.17 -2.35 -6.38
#